data_AF-A0A3N5W5H4-F1
#
_entry.id   AF-A0A3N5W5H4-F1
#
_cell.length_a   1.000
_cell.length_b   1.000
_cell.length_c   1.000
_cell.angle_alpha   90.00
_cell.angle_beta   90.00
_cell.angle_gamma   90.00
#
_symmetry.space_group_name_H-M   'P 1'
#
loop_
_entity.id
_entity.type
_entity.pdbx_description
1 polymer ?
#
loop_
_entity_poly.entity_id
_entity_poly.type
_entity_poly.pdbx_seq_one_letter_code
_entity_poly.pdbx_strand_id
1 'polypeptide(L)'
;MHTCGSVFAYIDDFMDVGIDVLNPMQSNAKDMDPLRIKEKTAGKMALWGGVDTHVVLPKGSPQDVREEVKKKIAVYGKGGGYMLSADHNILVDVPPANLITMFEAAQMFGSYGGPA
;
A
#
# COMPACT_ATOMS: atom_id res chain seq x y z
N MET A 1 -0.75 -9.33 10.19
CA MET A 1 -1.29 -8.49 11.28
C MET A 1 -2.01 -7.29 10.68
N HIS A 2 -3.22 -6.97 11.15
CA HIS A 2 -3.89 -5.71 10.84
C HIS A 2 -3.75 -4.73 12.00
N THR A 3 -3.27 -3.51 11.76
CA THR A 3 -3.19 -2.46 12.79
C THR A 3 -3.13 -1.08 12.14
N CYS A 4 -4.12 -0.24 12.44
CA CYS A 4 -4.14 1.13 11.91
C CYS A 4 -3.09 2.03 12.60
N GLY A 5 -2.76 3.14 11.95
CA GLY A 5 -1.90 4.19 12.49
C GLY A 5 -0.41 3.89 12.33
N SER A 6 0.39 4.54 13.17
CA SER A 6 1.84 4.40 13.13
C SER A 6 2.28 3.18 13.93
N VAL A 7 2.87 2.21 13.25
CA VAL A 7 3.45 1.02 13.87
C VAL A 7 4.94 0.87 13.59
N PHE A 8 5.57 1.90 13.04
CA PHE A 8 6.97 1.89 12.61
C PHE A 8 7.93 1.38 13.70
N ALA A 9 7.69 1.78 14.95
CA ALA A 9 8.50 1.39 16.10
C ALA A 9 8.47 -0.12 16.40
N TYR A 10 7.40 -0.83 16.00
CA TYR A 10 7.16 -2.24 16.34
C TYR A 10 7.39 -3.19 15.16
N ILE A 11 7.84 -2.70 14.00
CA ILE A 11 8.00 -3.53 12.79
C ILE A 11 9.02 -4.64 13.03
N ASP A 12 10.12 -4.37 13.74
CA ASP A 12 11.12 -5.38 14.06
C ASP A 12 10.53 -6.46 14.97
N ASP A 13 9.82 -6.06 16.03
CA ASP A 13 9.15 -6.99 16.94
C ASP A 13 8.15 -7.87 16.19
N PHE A 14 7.39 -7.31 15.24
CA PHE A 14 6.45 -8.06 14.43
C PHE A 14 7.15 -9.11 13.55
N MET A 15 8.29 -8.77 12.97
CA MET A 15 9.10 -9.74 12.21
C MET A 15 9.66 -10.83 13.15
N ASP A 16 10.14 -10.45 14.33
CA ASP A 16 10.75 -11.37 15.30
C ASP A 16 9.75 -12.39 15.85
N VAL A 17 8.48 -12.00 16.04
CA VAL A 17 7.41 -12.93 16.45
C VAL A 17 6.78 -13.70 15.28
N GLY A 18 7.30 -13.55 14.06
CA GLY A 18 6.91 -14.33 12.89
C GLY A 18 5.65 -13.82 12.16
N ILE A 19 5.36 -12.52 12.19
CA ILE A 19 4.30 -11.96 11.35
C ILE A 19 4.79 -11.83 9.90
N ASP A 20 4.14 -12.55 8.99
CA ASP A 20 4.52 -12.56 7.57
C ASP A 20 4.05 -11.31 6.79
N VAL A 21 2.93 -10.70 7.20
CA VAL A 21 2.26 -9.62 6.44
C VAL A 21 1.85 -8.47 7.34
N LEU A 22 2.20 -7.24 6.97
CA LEU A 22 1.71 -6.01 7.60
C LEU A 22 0.59 -5.38 6.77
N ASN A 23 -0.56 -5.15 7.41
CA ASN A 23 -1.74 -4.50 6.85
C ASN A 23 -2.24 -3.44 7.84
N PRO A 24 -2.71 -2.27 7.40
CA PRO A 24 -2.55 -1.69 6.07
C PRO A 24 -1.24 -0.91 5.94
N MET A 25 -0.82 -0.66 4.70
CA MET A 25 0.12 0.42 4.38
C MET A 25 -0.62 1.75 4.42
N GLN A 26 -0.58 2.44 5.57
CA GLN A 26 -1.20 3.76 5.80
C GLN A 26 -0.16 4.89 5.74
N SER A 27 0.16 5.35 4.53
CA SER A 27 1.23 6.36 4.34
C SER A 27 0.89 7.75 4.89
N ASN A 28 -0.36 7.99 5.27
CA ASN A 28 -0.80 9.23 5.92
C ASN A 28 -0.56 9.22 7.44
N ALA A 29 -0.21 8.07 8.03
CA ALA A 29 0.15 7.97 9.44
C ALA A 29 1.62 8.36 9.65
N LYS A 30 1.93 8.85 10.86
CA LYS A 30 3.27 9.26 11.26
C LYS A 30 4.29 8.13 11.02
N ASP A 31 5.44 8.44 10.44
CA ASP A 31 6.56 7.49 10.21
C ASP A 31 6.23 6.28 9.31
N MET A 32 5.11 6.30 8.59
CA MET A 32 4.66 5.20 7.71
C MET A 32 4.94 5.47 6.22
N ASP A 33 5.94 6.30 5.91
CA ASP A 33 6.35 6.63 4.54
C ASP A 33 6.71 5.38 3.72
N PRO A 34 6.30 5.26 2.45
CA PRO A 34 6.49 4.05 1.67
C PRO A 34 7.93 3.54 1.58
N LEU A 35 8.89 4.42 1.28
CA LEU A 35 10.30 4.06 1.17
C LEU A 35 10.86 3.58 2.50
N ARG A 36 10.53 4.32 3.57
CA ARG A 36 10.99 4.03 4.93
C ARG A 36 10.49 2.66 5.40
N ILE A 37 9.22 2.33 5.15
CA ILE A 37 8.66 1.01 5.47
C ILE A 37 9.31 -0.09 4.64
N LYS A 38 9.51 0.14 3.34
CA LYS A 38 10.13 -0.86 2.46
C LYS A 38 11.58 -1.16 2.87
N GLU A 39 12.34 -0.14 3.26
CA GLU A 39 13.70 -0.28 3.80
C GLU A 39 13.68 -1.01 5.14
N LYS A 40 12.74 -0.66 6.03
CA LYS A 40 12.61 -1.27 7.36
C LYS A 40 12.30 -2.76 7.30
N THR A 41 11.39 -3.19 6.41
CA THR A 41 11.03 -4.60 6.26
C THR A 41 12.05 -5.40 5.46
N ALA A 42 12.85 -4.75 4.60
CA ALA A 42 13.96 -5.35 3.84
C ALA A 42 13.60 -6.67 3.12
N GLY A 43 12.34 -6.82 2.68
CA GLY A 43 11.85 -8.04 2.01
C GLY A 43 11.56 -9.23 2.92
N LYS A 44 11.67 -9.08 4.25
CA LYS A 44 11.35 -10.14 5.24
C LYS A 44 9.88 -10.19 5.63
N MET A 45 9.11 -9.16 5.25
CA MET A 45 7.69 -9.03 5.56
C MET A 45 6.95 -8.49 4.34
N ALA A 46 5.85 -9.14 3.98
CA ALA A 46 4.99 -8.68 2.90
C ALA A 46 4.15 -7.47 3.35
N LEU A 47 3.84 -6.61 2.40
CA LEU A 47 3.13 -5.35 2.61
C LEU A 47 1.75 -5.44 1.95
N TRP A 48 0.69 -5.00 2.64
CA TRP A 48 -0.67 -5.02 2.14
C TRP A 48 -1.36 -3.68 2.38
N GLY A 49 -2.02 -3.10 1.38
CA GLY A 49 -2.73 -1.81 1.48
C GLY A 49 -2.11 -0.76 0.56
N GLY A 50 -2.26 0.52 0.90
CA GLY A 50 -1.45 1.60 0.31
C GLY A 50 -2.22 2.75 -0.34
N VAL A 51 -3.41 2.52 -0.88
CA VAL A 51 -4.15 3.55 -1.62
C VAL A 51 -5.03 4.37 -0.66
N ASP A 52 -4.80 5.68 -0.61
CA ASP A 52 -5.41 6.60 0.36
C ASP A 52 -6.94 6.71 0.23
N THR A 53 -7.62 6.38 1.32
CA THR A 53 -9.08 6.42 1.47
C THR A 53 -9.63 7.77 1.96
N HIS A 54 -8.79 8.75 2.32
CA HIS A 54 -9.24 10.06 2.82
C HIS A 54 -9.23 11.17 1.76
N VAL A 55 -8.29 11.13 0.81
CA VAL A 55 -8.16 12.15 -0.24
C VAL A 55 -8.17 11.53 -1.63
N VAL A 56 -7.26 10.61 -1.93
CA VAL A 56 -7.08 10.11 -3.31
C VAL A 56 -8.33 9.40 -3.82
N LEU A 57 -8.82 8.37 -3.12
CA LEU A 57 -10.01 7.62 -3.55
C LEU A 57 -11.31 8.44 -3.54
N PRO A 58 -11.66 9.20 -2.48
CA PRO A 58 -12.94 9.92 -2.45
C PRO A 58 -12.95 11.25 -3.20
N LYS A 59 -11.80 11.96 -3.31
CA LYS A 59 -11.74 13.34 -3.81
C LYS A 59 -10.86 13.53 -5.03
N GLY A 60 -9.98 12.57 -5.34
CA GLY A 60 -9.11 12.62 -6.50
C GLY A 60 -9.86 12.37 -7.82
N SER A 61 -9.22 12.73 -8.92
CA SER A 61 -9.60 12.27 -10.25
C SER A 61 -9.12 10.83 -10.50
N PRO A 62 -9.67 10.13 -11.51
CA PRO A 62 -9.12 8.85 -11.98
C PRO A 62 -7.61 8.90 -12.25
N GLN A 63 -7.11 10.02 -12.77
CA GLN A 63 -5.68 10.19 -13.02
C GLN A 63 -4.87 10.24 -11.70
N ASP A 64 -5.39 10.91 -10.67
CA ASP A 64 -4.74 10.94 -9.35
C ASP A 64 -4.66 9.54 -8.73
N VAL A 65 -5.75 8.76 -8.84
CA VAL A 65 -5.78 7.36 -8.37
C VAL A 65 -4.76 6.52 -9.11
N ARG A 66 -4.70 6.64 -10.45
CA ARG A 66 -3.74 5.90 -11.28
C ARG A 66 -2.29 6.21 -10.89
N GLU A 67 -1.96 7.48 -10.70
CA GLU A 67 -0.61 7.89 -10.30
C GLU A 67 -0.27 7.44 -8.87
N GLU A 68 -1.22 7.47 -7.95
CA GLU A 68 -1.01 6.95 -6.59
C GLU A 68 -0.72 5.44 -6.62
N VAL A 69 -1.55 4.66 -7.32
CA VAL A 69 -1.35 3.22 -7.49
C VAL A 69 0.03 2.91 -8.09
N LYS A 70 0.40 3.62 -9.15
CA LYS A 70 1.72 3.49 -9.80
C LYS A 70 2.86 3.76 -8.82
N LYS A 71 2.78 4.83 -8.02
CA LYS A 71 3.80 5.19 -7.01
C LYS A 71 3.92 4.11 -5.93
N LYS A 72 2.79 3.64 -5.39
CA LYS A 72 2.80 2.59 -4.34
C LYS A 72 3.40 1.30 -4.85
N ILE A 73 3.00 0.87 -6.06
CA ILE A 73 3.57 -0.32 -6.68
C ILE A 73 5.07 -0.17 -6.95
N ALA A 74 5.51 0.98 -7.49
CA ALA A 74 6.93 1.22 -7.77
C ALA A 74 7.82 1.13 -6.51
N VAL A 75 7.29 1.50 -5.34
CA VAL A 75 8.01 1.43 -4.06
C VAL A 75 7.83 0.07 -3.38
N TYR A 76 6.59 -0.29 -3.03
CA TYR A 76 6.32 -1.48 -2.23
C TYR A 76 6.52 -2.77 -3.02
N GLY A 77 6.22 -2.78 -4.32
CA GLY A 77 6.36 -3.93 -5.20
C GLY A 77 7.80 -4.27 -5.58
N LYS A 78 8.77 -3.38 -5.33
CA LYS A 78 10.19 -3.64 -5.62
C LYS A 78 10.67 -4.89 -4.86
N GLY A 79 11.15 -5.90 -5.57
CA GLY A 79 11.59 -7.17 -4.97
C GLY A 79 10.45 -8.07 -4.49
N GLY A 80 9.20 -7.81 -4.90
CA GLY A 80 8.03 -8.62 -4.55
C GLY A 80 7.47 -8.37 -3.14
N GLY A 81 6.53 -9.22 -2.74
CA GLY A 81 5.92 -9.20 -1.40
C GLY A 81 4.95 -8.02 -1.16
N TYR A 82 4.30 -7.49 -2.19
CA TYR A 82 3.30 -6.44 -2.04
C TYR A 82 1.93 -6.88 -2.56
N MET A 83 0.89 -6.57 -1.82
CA MET A 83 -0.52 -6.76 -2.17
C MET A 83 -1.23 -5.41 -2.12
N LEU A 84 -1.52 -4.83 -3.28
CA LEU A 84 -2.21 -3.54 -3.33
C LEU A 84 -3.64 -3.66 -2.84
N SER A 85 -4.04 -2.72 -1.97
CA SER A 85 -5.41 -2.54 -1.50
C SER A 85 -5.59 -1.08 -1.07
N ALA A 86 -6.82 -0.69 -0.74
CA ALA A 86 -7.08 0.54 -0.01
C ALA A 86 -6.36 0.49 1.36
N ASP A 87 -5.92 1.63 1.86
CA ASP A 87 -5.24 1.76 3.16
C ASP A 87 -6.20 1.70 4.37
N HIS A 88 -7.50 1.72 4.10
CA HIS A 88 -8.57 1.45 5.04
C HIS A 88 -9.82 0.98 4.27
N ASN A 89 -10.96 0.90 4.95
CA ASN A 89 -12.24 0.59 4.33
C ASN A 89 -12.62 1.61 3.25
N ILE A 90 -13.10 1.11 2.11
CA ILE A 90 -13.75 1.92 1.08
C ILE A 90 -15.13 2.34 1.60
N LEU A 91 -15.40 3.63 1.59
CA LEU A 91 -16.64 4.22 2.08
C LEU A 91 -17.56 4.65 0.91
N VAL A 92 -18.80 5.00 1.23
CA VAL A 92 -19.86 5.32 0.25
C VAL A 92 -19.56 6.54 -0.62
N ASP A 93 -18.67 7.41 -0.16
CA ASP A 93 -18.25 8.63 -0.84
C ASP A 93 -17.16 8.41 -1.90
N VAL A 94 -16.64 7.18 -2.03
CA VAL A 94 -15.68 6.83 -3.10
C VAL A 94 -16.42 6.68 -4.44
N PRO A 95 -16.11 7.50 -5.46
CA PRO A 95 -16.73 7.36 -6.77
C PRO A 95 -16.40 6.00 -7.40
N PRO A 96 -17.37 5.29 -8.03
CA PRO A 96 -17.11 4.01 -8.69
C PRO A 96 -16.00 4.08 -9.75
N ALA A 97 -15.89 5.19 -10.47
CA ALA A 97 -14.83 5.40 -11.46
C ALA A 97 -13.43 5.36 -10.84
N ASN A 98 -13.27 5.91 -9.63
CA ASN A 98 -11.99 5.88 -8.91
C ASN A 98 -11.64 4.46 -8.45
N LEU A 99 -12.63 3.71 -7.97
CA LEU A 99 -12.43 2.30 -7.59
C LEU A 99 -12.05 1.44 -8.81
N ILE A 100 -12.76 1.56 -9.93
CA ILE A 100 -12.43 0.88 -11.19
C ILE A 100 -11.01 1.25 -11.63
N THR A 101 -10.66 2.54 -11.60
CA THR A 101 -9.32 3.01 -11.97
C THR A 101 -8.23 2.42 -11.09
N MET A 102 -8.48 2.25 -9.79
CA MET A 102 -7.56 1.58 -8.88
C MET A 102 -7.29 0.14 -9.32
N PHE A 103 -8.33 -0.63 -9.65
CA PHE A 103 -8.18 -2.00 -10.14
C PHE A 103 -7.47 -2.08 -11.50
N GLU A 104 -7.83 -1.23 -12.45
CA GLU A 104 -7.18 -1.17 -13.76
C GLU A 104 -5.69 -0.81 -13.62
N ALA A 105 -5.36 0.21 -12.81
CA ALA A 105 -3.99 0.61 -12.55
C ALA A 105 -3.20 -0.52 -11.86
N ALA A 106 -3.83 -1.26 -10.95
CA ALA A 106 -3.21 -2.44 -10.33
C ALA A 106 -2.87 -3.51 -11.38
N GLN A 107 -3.74 -3.77 -12.36
CA GLN A 107 -3.44 -4.72 -13.44
C GLN A 107 -2.34 -4.20 -14.39
N MET A 108 -2.33 -2.90 -14.68
CA MET A 108 -1.33 -2.29 -15.57
C MET A 108 0.08 -2.28 -14.97
N PHE A 109 0.21 -1.96 -13.68
CA PHE A 109 1.52 -1.78 -13.04
C PHE A 109 1.92 -2.96 -12.14
N GLY A 110 0.98 -3.85 -11.80
CA GLY A 110 1.13 -4.90 -10.79
C GLY A 110 2.03 -6.08 -11.18
N SER A 111 2.50 -6.12 -12.42
CA SER A 111 3.52 -7.06 -12.86
C SER A 111 4.90 -6.56 -12.42
N TYR A 112 5.34 -7.00 -11.24
CA TYR A 112 6.66 -6.72 -10.67
C TYR A 112 7.29 -8.01 -10.12
N GLY A 113 8.63 -8.08 -10.15
CA GLY A 113 9.36 -9.26 -9.66
C GLY A 113 9.58 -10.39 -10.69
N GLY A 114 9.46 -10.10 -11.99
CA GLY A 114 9.98 -11.01 -13.04
C GLY A 114 11.50 -11.18 -12.96
N PRO A 115 12.07 -12.25 -13.56
CA PRO A 115 13.52 -12.45 -13.57
C PRO A 115 14.21 -11.23 -14.19
N ALA A 116 15.31 -10.80 -13.54
CA ALA A 116 16.25 -9.85 -14.12
C ALA A 116 16.96 -10.45 -15.33
#